data_AF-A0A4Y7ZFM6-F1
#
_entry.id   AF-A0A4Y7ZFM6-F1
#
_cell.length_a   1.000
_cell.length_b   1.000
_cell.length_c   1.000
_cell.angle_alpha   90.00
_cell.angle_beta   90.00
_cell.angle_gamma   90.00
#
_symmetry.space_group_name_H-M   'P 1'
#
loop_
_entity.id
_entity.type
_entity.pdbx_description
1 polymer ?
#
loop_
_entity_poly.entity_id
_entity_poly.type
_entity_poly.pdbx_seq_one_letter_code
_entity_poly.pdbx_strand_id
1 'polypeptide(L)'
;MELSEALARTSINRLTEFSSLSDILEPDIIESCLQSNGVATLRKRKLPMDAMVWAVVGMSLFRTESVRQLINKLDIVLPQEVDYVARSAVTQARKKLGSNVVKDVFHQTAATWHQRAEHPEWCGLNLYGVDGVVWRTPDTKENSAVFSRSANKSYESSYPQ
;
A
#
# COMPACT_ATOMS: atom_id res chain seq x y z
N MET A 1 -9.10 34.59 -4.55
CA MET A 1 -9.38 33.24 -4.04
C MET A 1 -8.98 33.28 -2.58
N GLU A 2 -9.95 33.43 -1.70
CA GLU A 2 -9.71 33.66 -0.26
C GLU A 2 -9.12 32.39 0.36
N LEU A 3 -8.10 32.53 1.20
CA LEU A 3 -7.40 31.42 1.86
C LEU A 3 -8.37 30.47 2.60
N SER A 4 -9.48 31.01 3.09
CA SER A 4 -10.57 30.28 3.72
C SER A 4 -11.26 29.28 2.80
N GLU A 5 -11.40 29.60 1.52
CA GLU A 5 -12.04 28.74 0.51
C GLU A 5 -11.10 27.59 0.11
N ALA A 6 -9.79 27.88 -0.01
CA ALA A 6 -8.76 26.86 -0.23
C ALA A 6 -8.64 25.91 0.97
N LEU A 7 -8.65 26.46 2.19
CA LEU A 7 -8.60 25.67 3.43
C LEU A 7 -9.86 24.79 3.62
N ALA A 8 -11.04 25.32 3.30
CA ALA A 8 -12.28 24.55 3.34
C ALA A 8 -12.26 23.39 2.33
N ARG A 9 -11.69 23.58 1.14
CA ARG A 9 -11.50 22.50 0.16
C ARG A 9 -10.50 21.45 0.65
N THR A 10 -9.41 21.85 1.32
CA THR A 10 -8.48 20.88 1.93
C THR A 10 -9.05 20.18 3.17
N SER A 11 -9.94 20.82 3.94
CA SER A 11 -10.57 20.21 5.11
C SER A 11 -11.72 19.26 4.75
N ILE A 12 -12.21 19.29 3.51
CA ILE A 12 -13.11 18.27 2.95
C ILE A 12 -12.31 17.03 2.47
N ASN A 13 -11.10 16.82 2.99
CA ASN A 13 -10.62 15.45 3.18
C ASN A 13 -11.48 14.79 4.28
N ARG A 14 -12.75 14.48 3.94
CA ARG A 14 -13.39 13.30 4.52
C ARG A 14 -12.37 12.20 4.26
N LEU A 15 -11.77 11.68 5.32
CA LEU A 15 -11.17 10.36 5.30
C LEU A 15 -12.17 9.50 4.55
N THR A 16 -11.81 9.12 3.33
CA THR A 16 -12.68 8.35 2.43
C THR A 16 -13.22 7.20 3.24
N GLU A 17 -14.54 7.19 3.48
CA GLU A 17 -15.21 6.05 4.08
C GLU A 17 -15.15 4.93 3.05
N PHE A 18 -14.07 4.15 3.09
CA PHE A 18 -13.91 2.99 2.22
C PHE A 18 -14.86 1.91 2.72
N SER A 19 -15.89 1.62 1.93
CA SER A 19 -16.79 0.48 2.15
C SER A 19 -16.05 -0.86 1.98
N SER A 20 -15.10 -0.91 1.05
CA SER A 20 -14.23 -2.07 0.82
C SER A 20 -12.86 -1.61 0.34
N LEU A 21 -11.80 -2.30 0.76
CA LEU A 21 -10.46 -2.07 0.20
C LEU A 21 -10.43 -2.29 -1.31
N SER A 22 -11.27 -3.17 -1.85
CA SER A 22 -11.39 -3.43 -3.29
C SER A 22 -11.76 -2.19 -4.11
N ASP A 23 -12.28 -1.14 -3.48
CA ASP A 23 -12.58 0.14 -4.13
C ASP A 23 -11.31 0.94 -4.45
N ILE A 24 -10.16 0.58 -3.87
CA ILE A 24 -8.89 1.31 -3.99
C ILE A 24 -7.98 0.74 -5.10
N LEU A 25 -7.86 -0.59 -5.22
CA LEU A 25 -7.04 -1.23 -6.25
C LEU A 25 -7.92 -2.07 -7.16
N GLU A 26 -7.79 -1.83 -8.46
CA GLU A 26 -8.51 -2.59 -9.48
C GLU A 26 -8.12 -4.08 -9.42
N PRO A 27 -9.10 -5.00 -9.29
CA PRO A 27 -8.85 -6.43 -9.26
C PRO A 27 -8.08 -6.93 -10.49
N ASP A 28 -8.35 -6.35 -11.66
CA ASP A 28 -7.72 -6.72 -12.93
C ASP A 28 -6.21 -6.46 -12.92
N ILE A 29 -5.76 -5.38 -12.26
CA ILE A 29 -4.33 -5.09 -12.10
C ILE A 29 -3.68 -6.18 -11.25
N ILE A 30 -4.31 -6.54 -10.13
CA ILE A 30 -3.80 -7.56 -9.22
C ILE A 30 -3.69 -8.91 -9.94
N GLU A 31 -4.73 -9.30 -10.67
CA GLU A 31 -4.77 -10.55 -11.41
C GLU A 31 -3.68 -10.60 -12.50
N SER A 32 -3.54 -9.54 -13.29
CA SER A 32 -2.49 -9.40 -14.31
C SER A 32 -1.08 -9.55 -13.72
N CYS A 33 -0.80 -8.90 -12.59
CA CYS A 33 0.49 -9.00 -11.91
C CYS A 33 0.75 -10.41 -11.36
N LEU A 34 -0.28 -11.06 -10.81
CA LEU A 34 -0.17 -12.44 -10.32
C LEU A 34 0.09 -13.44 -11.45
N GLN A 35 -0.55 -13.25 -12.61
CA GLN A 35 -0.34 -14.08 -13.80
C GLN A 35 1.09 -13.89 -14.34
N SER A 36 1.54 -12.64 -14.50
CA SER A 36 2.86 -12.30 -15.02
C SER A 36 4.02 -12.85 -14.18
N ASN A 37 3.80 -12.99 -12.87
CA ASN A 37 4.76 -13.56 -11.93
C ASN A 37 4.61 -15.08 -11.72
N GLY A 38 3.67 -15.75 -12.40
CA GLY A 38 3.44 -17.19 -12.25
C GLY A 38 2.86 -17.60 -10.89
N VAL A 39 2.27 -16.66 -10.16
CA VAL A 39 1.70 -16.87 -8.82
C VAL A 39 0.17 -17.05 -8.86
N ALA A 40 -0.45 -16.72 -9.99
CA ALA A 40 -1.88 -16.89 -10.23
C ALA A 40 -2.35 -18.31 -9.91
N THR A 41 -3.48 -18.40 -9.22
CA THR A 41 -4.09 -19.68 -8.84
C THR A 41 -5.54 -19.72 -9.27
N LEU A 42 -5.89 -20.70 -10.09
CA LEU A 42 -7.28 -20.95 -10.51
C LEU A 42 -8.18 -21.41 -9.34
N ARG A 43 -7.61 -22.06 -8.33
CA ARG A 43 -8.35 -22.59 -7.18
C ARG A 43 -8.50 -21.53 -6.09
N LYS A 44 -9.73 -21.10 -5.81
CA LYS A 44 -10.07 -20.25 -4.67
C LYS A 44 -9.91 -21.02 -3.35
N ARG A 45 -8.79 -20.80 -2.66
CA ARG A 45 -8.51 -21.30 -1.30
C ARG A 45 -8.99 -20.30 -0.25
N LYS A 46 -9.01 -20.67 1.04
CA LYS A 46 -9.41 -19.78 2.15
C LYS A 46 -8.76 -18.39 2.12
N LEU A 47 -7.49 -18.34 1.71
CA LEU A 47 -6.71 -17.11 1.56
C LEU A 47 -6.19 -17.01 0.13
N PRO A 48 -6.97 -16.37 -0.77
CA PRO A 48 -6.55 -16.11 -2.15
C PRO A 48 -5.25 -15.28 -2.21
N MET A 49 -4.51 -15.39 -3.31
CA MET A 49 -3.30 -14.58 -3.50
C MET A 49 -3.63 -13.10 -3.67
N ASP A 50 -4.76 -12.78 -4.28
CA ASP A 50 -5.26 -11.43 -4.49
C ASP A 50 -5.55 -10.76 -3.13
N ALA A 51 -6.19 -11.50 -2.22
CA ALA A 51 -6.38 -11.13 -0.83
C ALA A 51 -5.04 -10.95 -0.06
N MET A 52 -4.00 -11.70 -0.41
CA MET A 52 -2.68 -11.55 0.20
C MET A 52 -1.98 -10.26 -0.20
N VAL A 53 -2.22 -9.73 -1.41
CA VAL A 53 -1.75 -8.39 -1.80
C VAL A 53 -2.36 -7.35 -0.86
N TRP A 54 -3.66 -7.43 -0.60
CA TRP A 54 -4.35 -6.58 0.37
C TRP A 54 -3.81 -6.73 1.79
N ALA A 55 -3.50 -7.95 2.23
CA ALA A 55 -2.88 -8.16 3.53
C ALA A 55 -1.52 -7.43 3.63
N VAL A 56 -0.69 -7.46 2.58
CA VAL A 56 0.61 -6.76 2.59
C VAL A 56 0.43 -5.25 2.64
N VAL A 57 -0.51 -4.69 1.88
CA VAL A 57 -0.84 -3.25 1.93
C VAL A 57 -1.42 -2.89 3.31
N GLY A 58 -2.31 -3.71 3.84
CA GLY A 58 -2.88 -3.54 5.17
C GLY A 58 -1.82 -3.55 6.28
N MET A 59 -0.78 -4.38 6.17
CA MET A 59 0.32 -4.41 7.14
C MET A 59 1.13 -3.11 7.15
N SER A 60 1.20 -2.39 6.02
CA SER A 60 1.91 -1.10 5.97
C SER A 60 1.06 0.06 6.53
N LEU A 61 -0.26 -0.04 6.41
CA LEU A 61 -1.23 0.92 6.93
C LEU A 61 -1.49 0.73 8.45
N PHE A 62 -1.73 -0.51 8.89
CA PHE A 62 -2.08 -0.85 10.29
C PHE A 62 -0.88 -1.44 11.05
N ARG A 63 0.21 -0.66 11.16
CA ARG A 63 1.50 -1.13 11.71
C ARG A 63 1.43 -1.57 13.19
N THR A 64 0.43 -1.10 13.93
CA THR A 64 0.21 -1.42 15.34
C THR A 64 -0.60 -2.69 15.55
N GLU A 65 -1.22 -3.24 14.50
CA GLU A 65 -2.09 -4.41 14.59
C GLU A 65 -1.34 -5.69 14.20
N SER A 66 -1.72 -6.80 14.85
CA SER A 66 -1.22 -8.11 14.43
C SER A 66 -1.80 -8.49 13.07
N VAL A 67 -1.05 -9.27 12.28
CA VAL A 67 -1.50 -9.75 10.97
C VAL A 67 -2.85 -10.50 11.05
N ARG A 68 -3.14 -11.15 12.18
CA ARG A 68 -4.43 -11.82 12.40
C ARG A 68 -5.58 -10.82 12.57
N GLN A 69 -5.37 -9.78 13.38
CA GLN A 69 -6.37 -8.71 13.54
C GLN A 69 -6.61 -8.01 12.21
N LEU A 70 -5.53 -7.77 11.46
CA LEU A 70 -5.60 -7.20 10.12
C LEU A 70 -6.47 -8.06 9.19
N ILE A 71 -6.18 -9.37 9.06
CA ILE A 71 -6.92 -10.27 8.17
C ILE A 71 -8.42 -10.25 8.48
N ASN A 72 -8.79 -10.27 9.77
CA ASN A 72 -10.19 -10.20 10.20
C ASN A 72 -10.80 -8.82 9.92
N LYS A 73 -10.05 -7.75 10.13
CA LYS A 73 -10.51 -6.36 9.94
C LYS A 73 -10.69 -6.00 8.47
N LEU A 74 -9.88 -6.59 7.60
CA LEU A 74 -9.97 -6.40 6.15
C LEU A 74 -10.99 -7.36 5.49
N ASP A 75 -11.53 -8.32 6.25
CA ASP A 75 -12.47 -9.35 5.78
C ASP A 75 -12.03 -10.05 4.48
N ILE A 76 -10.73 -10.33 4.35
CA ILE A 76 -10.13 -10.88 3.12
C ILE A 76 -10.17 -12.41 3.03
N VAL A 77 -10.78 -13.07 4.03
CA VAL A 77 -10.90 -14.53 4.09
C VAL A 77 -12.21 -14.94 3.43
N LEU A 78 -12.16 -15.87 2.48
CA LEU A 78 -13.39 -16.37 1.87
C LEU A 78 -14.23 -17.14 2.92
N PRO A 79 -15.56 -16.92 2.99
CA PRO A 79 -16.43 -17.65 3.91
C PRO A 79 -16.30 -19.16 3.72
N GLN A 80 -15.93 -19.87 4.77
CA GLN A 80 -15.90 -21.34 4.82
C GLN A 80 -16.35 -21.80 6.21
N GLU A 81 -16.65 -23.09 6.40
CA GLU A 81 -17.14 -23.68 7.67
C GLU A 81 -16.25 -23.40 8.91
N VAL A 82 -15.04 -22.86 8.75
CA VAL A 82 -14.15 -22.51 9.86
C VAL A 82 -13.51 -21.15 9.60
N ASP A 83 -13.85 -20.16 10.44
CA ASP A 83 -13.44 -18.75 10.41
C ASP A 83 -11.96 -18.50 10.78
N TYR A 84 -11.12 -19.53 10.72
CA TYR A 84 -9.74 -19.44 11.18
C TYR A 84 -8.73 -19.71 10.07
N VAL A 85 -7.82 -18.75 9.88
CA VAL A 85 -6.60 -18.90 9.09
C VAL A 85 -5.40 -19.11 10.02
N ALA A 86 -4.71 -20.24 9.85
CA ALA A 86 -3.51 -20.54 10.61
C ALA A 86 -2.38 -19.54 10.32
N ARG A 87 -1.60 -19.15 11.34
CA ARG A 87 -0.46 -18.22 11.19
C ARG A 87 0.55 -18.68 10.14
N SER A 88 0.82 -19.98 10.08
CA SER A 88 1.72 -20.58 9.09
C SER A 88 1.22 -20.39 7.66
N ALA A 89 -0.10 -20.45 7.44
CA ALA A 89 -0.70 -20.24 6.11
C ALA A 89 -0.45 -18.82 5.60
N VAL A 90 -0.52 -17.81 6.48
CA VAL A 90 -0.23 -16.41 6.13
C VAL A 90 1.24 -16.24 5.75
N THR A 91 2.16 -16.76 6.56
CA THR A 91 3.60 -16.68 6.26
C THR A 91 3.96 -17.39 4.96
N GLN A 92 3.37 -18.57 4.72
CA GLN A 92 3.57 -19.33 3.48
C GLN A 92 3.00 -18.59 2.26
N ALA A 93 1.79 -18.04 2.37
CA ALA A 93 1.16 -17.28 1.31
C ALA A 93 1.97 -16.01 0.98
N ARG A 94 2.46 -15.28 2.00
CA ARG A 94 3.33 -14.12 1.81
C ARG A 94 4.65 -14.51 1.13
N LYS A 95 5.26 -15.63 1.51
CA LYS A 95 6.47 -16.14 0.85
C LYS A 95 6.20 -16.52 -0.61
N LYS A 96 5.04 -17.11 -0.89
CA LYS A 96 4.61 -17.47 -2.24
C LYS A 96 4.32 -16.23 -3.11
N LEU A 97 3.73 -15.18 -2.53
CA LEU A 97 3.44 -13.93 -3.23
C LEU A 97 4.73 -13.30 -3.77
N GLY A 98 5.76 -13.24 -2.92
CA GLY A 98 7.04 -12.62 -3.26
C GLY A 98 6.94 -11.09 -3.35
N SER A 99 8.10 -10.44 -3.39
CA SER A 99 8.19 -8.98 -3.52
C SER A 99 7.88 -8.48 -4.92
N ASN A 100 8.12 -9.31 -5.95
CA ASN A 100 7.97 -8.92 -7.35
C ASN A 100 6.52 -8.58 -7.69
N VAL A 101 5.57 -9.43 -7.26
CA VAL A 101 4.14 -9.14 -7.47
C VAL A 101 3.74 -7.80 -6.85
N VAL A 102 4.16 -7.53 -5.62
CA VAL A 102 3.82 -6.28 -4.92
C VAL A 102 4.44 -5.07 -5.64
N LYS A 103 5.67 -5.22 -6.14
CA LYS A 103 6.35 -4.20 -6.92
C LYS A 103 5.62 -3.91 -8.24
N ASP A 104 5.21 -4.95 -8.95
CA ASP A 104 4.53 -4.80 -10.24
C ASP A 104 3.14 -4.17 -10.06
N VAL A 105 2.39 -4.59 -9.04
CA VAL A 105 1.11 -3.97 -8.67
C VAL A 105 1.31 -2.47 -8.40
N PHE A 106 2.35 -2.10 -7.65
CA PHE A 106 2.67 -0.70 -7.38
C PHE A 106 2.93 0.09 -8.68
N HIS A 107 3.78 -0.42 -9.57
CA HIS A 107 4.10 0.27 -10.82
C HIS A 107 2.91 0.36 -11.77
N GLN A 108 2.13 -0.71 -11.91
CA GLN A 108 0.99 -0.75 -12.82
C GLN A 108 -0.16 0.14 -12.33
N THR A 109 -0.39 0.17 -11.00
CA THR A 109 -1.34 1.09 -10.38
C THR A 109 -0.91 2.54 -10.59
N ALA A 110 0.36 2.86 -10.33
CA ALA A 110 0.90 4.21 -10.53
C ALA A 110 0.77 4.67 -11.98
N ALA A 111 1.08 3.81 -12.95
CA ALA A 111 0.92 4.12 -14.38
C ALA A 111 -0.54 4.36 -14.76
N THR A 112 -1.45 3.50 -14.28
CA THR A 112 -2.89 3.60 -14.56
C THR A 112 -3.48 4.89 -13.99
N TRP A 113 -3.19 5.21 -12.73
CA TRP A 113 -3.64 6.45 -12.10
C TRP A 113 -3.02 7.68 -12.75
N HIS A 114 -1.75 7.60 -13.14
CA HIS A 114 -1.10 8.70 -13.85
C HIS A 114 -1.78 9.04 -15.18
N GLN A 115 -2.19 8.02 -15.94
CA GLN A 115 -2.92 8.21 -17.19
C GLN A 115 -4.32 8.80 -16.97
N ARG A 116 -5.02 8.38 -15.90
CA ARG A 116 -6.38 8.85 -15.58
C ARG A 116 -6.43 10.20 -14.87
N ALA A 117 -5.32 10.65 -14.29
CA ALA A 117 -5.27 11.89 -13.54
C ALA A 117 -5.45 13.15 -14.41
N GLU A 118 -5.37 13.02 -15.74
CA GLU A 118 -5.60 14.11 -16.71
C GLU A 118 -4.94 15.42 -16.25
N HIS A 119 -3.62 15.36 -16.01
CA HIS A 119 -2.89 16.43 -15.34
C HIS A 119 -3.14 17.78 -16.03
N PRO A 120 -3.44 18.84 -15.27
CA PRO A 120 -3.60 20.15 -15.86
C PRO A 120 -2.29 20.61 -16.50
N GLU A 121 -2.40 21.23 -17.67
CA GLU A 121 -1.24 21.75 -18.39
C GLU A 121 -0.98 23.21 -18.02
N TRP A 122 0.31 23.57 -17.89
CA TRP A 122 0.77 24.95 -17.80
C TRP A 122 1.94 25.15 -18.75
N CYS A 123 1.79 26.06 -19.71
CA CYS A 123 2.79 26.34 -20.75
C CYS A 123 3.23 25.08 -21.55
N GLY A 124 2.30 24.15 -21.80
CA GLY A 124 2.59 22.89 -22.53
C GLY A 124 3.31 21.82 -21.71
N LEU A 125 3.36 21.97 -20.38
CA LEU A 125 3.92 21.00 -19.44
C LEU A 125 2.85 20.51 -18.48
N ASN A 126 2.94 19.25 -18.03
CA ASN A 126 2.09 18.72 -16.98
C ASN A 126 2.44 19.38 -15.63
N LEU A 127 1.44 19.94 -14.96
CA LEU A 127 1.59 20.52 -13.64
C LEU A 127 1.39 19.44 -12.56
N TYR A 128 2.39 19.28 -11.71
CA TYR A 128 2.35 18.35 -10.56
C TYR A 128 2.47 19.10 -9.24
N GLY A 129 1.73 18.66 -8.23
CA GLY A 129 1.94 19.03 -6.83
C GLY A 129 2.80 17.98 -6.15
N VAL A 130 3.90 18.41 -5.54
CA VAL A 130 4.75 17.53 -4.73
C VAL A 130 4.62 17.94 -3.28
N ASP A 131 3.92 17.13 -2.49
CA ASP A 131 4.01 17.21 -1.04
C ASP A 131 5.29 16.52 -0.58
N GLY A 132 6.05 17.20 0.28
CA GLY A 132 7.27 16.65 0.86
C GLY A 132 6.95 15.51 1.83
N VAL A 133 7.21 14.28 1.40
CA VAL A 133 7.14 13.09 2.28
C VAL A 133 8.56 12.64 2.66
N VAL A 134 8.79 12.53 3.97
CA VAL A 134 10.05 12.02 4.51
C VAL A 134 9.93 10.50 4.67
N TRP A 135 10.72 9.77 3.90
CA TRP A 135 10.77 8.30 3.95
C TRP A 135 11.85 7.85 4.90
N ARG A 136 11.51 6.91 5.79
CA ARG A 136 12.51 6.28 6.68
C ARG A 136 13.02 5.00 6.04
N THR A 137 14.33 4.85 6.03
CA THR A 137 15.01 3.63 5.58
C THR A 137 15.29 2.72 6.77
N PRO A 138 15.43 1.39 6.56
CA PRO A 138 15.83 0.47 7.62
C PRO A 138 17.16 0.89 8.27
N ASP A 139 17.27 0.71 9.59
CA ASP A 139 18.49 0.99 10.36
C ASP A 139 19.59 -0.02 10.01
N THR A 140 20.34 0.29 8.96
CA THR A 140 21.50 -0.46 8.49
C THR A 140 22.70 0.46 8.37
N LYS A 141 23.91 -0.10 8.39
CA LYS A 141 25.14 0.69 8.27
C LYS A 141 25.23 1.35 6.90
N GLU A 142 24.82 0.63 5.87
CA GLU A 142 24.79 1.08 4.49
C GLU A 142 23.84 2.28 4.34
N ASN A 143 22.62 2.18 4.86
CA ASN A 143 21.67 3.30 4.80
C ASN A 143 22.12 4.48 5.66
N SER A 144 22.71 4.25 6.83
CA SER A 144 23.19 5.34 7.71
C SER A 144 24.38 6.12 7.11
N ALA A 145 25.13 5.52 6.20
CA ALA A 145 26.21 6.21 5.48
C ALA A 145 25.69 7.10 4.33
N VAL A 146 24.51 6.80 3.79
CA VAL A 146 23.91 7.49 2.64
C VAL A 146 22.84 8.50 3.05
N PHE A 147 22.04 8.17 4.06
CA PHE A 147 20.87 8.93 4.49
C PHE A 147 21.11 9.62 5.84
N SER A 148 20.46 10.76 6.04
CA SER A 148 20.65 11.58 7.24
C SER A 148 19.71 11.10 8.36
N ARG A 149 20.01 11.40 9.62
CA ARG A 149 19.04 11.21 10.70
C ARG A 149 18.47 12.55 11.12
N SER A 150 17.17 12.60 11.37
CA SER A 150 16.61 13.74 12.08
C SER A 150 17.14 13.70 13.52
N ALA A 151 17.68 14.81 14.00
CA ALA A 151 18.24 14.91 15.34
C ALA A 151 17.82 16.22 16.01
N ASN A 152 17.50 16.11 17.29
CA ASN A 152 17.31 17.22 18.20
C ASN A 152 18.50 17.26 19.18
N LYS A 153 18.63 18.31 19.99
CA LYS A 153 19.75 18.48 20.96
C LYS A 153 20.02 17.29 21.88
N SER A 154 19.03 16.43 22.11
CA SER A 154 19.11 15.32 23.08
C SER A 154 18.87 13.94 22.46
N TYR A 155 18.41 13.86 21.21
CA TYR A 155 17.98 12.59 20.63
C TYR A 155 18.13 12.60 19.11
N GLU A 156 18.72 11.53 18.59
CA GLU A 156 18.81 11.24 17.17
C GLU A 156 17.83 10.13 16.81
N SER A 157 17.11 10.30 15.70
CA SER A 157 16.08 9.33 15.28
C SER A 157 16.69 7.96 14.99
N SER A 158 15.97 6.89 15.34
CA SER A 158 16.43 5.51 15.12
C SER A 158 16.57 5.11 13.65
N TYR A 159 15.92 5.81 12.73
CA TYR A 159 15.87 5.43 11.32
C TYR A 159 16.38 6.57 10.43
N PRO A 160 17.37 6.31 9.55
CA PRO A 160 17.81 7.30 8.56
C PRO A 160 16.69 7.68 7.58
N GLN A 161 16.74 8.90 7.05
CA GLN A 161 15.76 9.54 6.16
C GLN A 161 16.41 10.42 5.07
#